data_AF-A0A2E5EJ09-F1
#
_entry.id   AF-A0A2E5EJ09-F1
#
_cell.length_a   1.000
_cell.length_b   1.000
_cell.length_c   1.000
_cell.angle_alpha   90.00
_cell.angle_beta   90.00
_cell.angle_gamma   90.00
#
_symmetry.space_group_name_H-M   'P 1'
#
loop_
_entity.id
_entity.type
_entity.pdbx_description
1 polymer ?
#
loop_
_entity_poly.entity_id
_entity_poly.type
_entity_poly.pdbx_seq_one_letter_code
_entity_poly.pdbx_strand_id
1 'polypeptide(L)'
;MPKNESPSQAIRLNEEHVAENMTRTREEHATELAEDYVEAIADLIDEHREARVTDLARLFAVTPATVNNTIARLQKAGLVTSEKYRSIFLTNSGRELAEQCKARHETVYRFLLSLGLSHKIASRDTEGIEHHCSPETLRAFKKLADEAGSS
;
A
#
# COMPACT_ATOMS: atom_id res chain seq x y z
N MET A 1 -26.95 -40.57 -8.12
CA MET A 1 -27.70 -39.39 -8.58
C MET A 1 -27.03 -38.15 -8.00
N PRO A 2 -26.54 -37.19 -8.81
CA PRO A 2 -26.07 -35.92 -8.27
C PRO A 2 -27.26 -35.16 -7.68
N LYS A 3 -27.10 -34.61 -6.47
CA LYS A 3 -28.11 -33.76 -5.83
C LYS A 3 -28.23 -32.48 -6.65
N ASN A 4 -29.39 -32.27 -7.26
CA ASN A 4 -29.68 -31.05 -8.01
C ASN A 4 -29.95 -29.93 -6.99
N GLU A 5 -29.06 -28.94 -6.91
CA GLU A 5 -29.21 -27.82 -5.98
C GLU A 5 -30.40 -26.95 -6.38
N SER A 6 -31.19 -26.51 -5.40
CA SER A 6 -32.39 -25.70 -5.69
C SER A 6 -32.00 -24.29 -6.17
N PRO A 7 -32.80 -23.65 -7.07
CA PRO A 7 -32.51 -22.29 -7.57
C PRO A 7 -32.26 -21.26 -6.45
N SER A 8 -32.93 -21.40 -5.31
CA SER A 8 -32.76 -20.52 -4.14
C SER A 8 -31.46 -20.76 -3.37
N GLN A 9 -30.85 -21.95 -3.46
CA GLN A 9 -29.51 -22.21 -2.91
C GLN A 9 -28.44 -21.63 -3.83
N ALA A 10 -28.58 -21.77 -5.15
CA ALA A 10 -27.64 -21.19 -6.11
C ALA A 10 -27.60 -19.65 -6.05
N ILE A 11 -28.75 -18.99 -5.86
CA ILE A 11 -28.81 -17.53 -5.68
C ILE A 11 -28.09 -17.09 -4.39
N ARG A 12 -28.35 -17.76 -3.26
CA ARG A 12 -27.68 -17.44 -1.99
C ARG A 12 -26.16 -17.66 -2.04
N LEU A 13 -25.72 -18.76 -2.65
CA LEU A 13 -24.30 -19.04 -2.86
C LEU A 13 -23.64 -17.94 -3.72
N ASN A 14 -24.34 -17.42 -4.72
CA ASN A 14 -23.84 -16.32 -5.54
C ASN A 14 -23.79 -14.99 -4.77
N GLU A 15 -24.79 -14.70 -3.94
CA GLU A 15 -24.83 -13.50 -3.08
C GLU A 15 -23.73 -13.51 -2.01
N GLU A 16 -23.47 -14.66 -1.39
CA GLU A 16 -22.38 -14.85 -0.43
C GLU A 16 -21.02 -14.62 -1.09
N HIS A 17 -20.76 -15.23 -2.26
CA HIS A 17 -19.52 -15.01 -3.02
C HIS A 17 -19.33 -13.56 -3.45
N VAL A 18 -20.40 -12.85 -3.83
CA VAL A 18 -20.32 -11.42 -4.17
C VAL A 18 -19.96 -10.60 -2.94
N ALA A 19 -20.60 -10.85 -1.79
CA ALA A 19 -20.32 -10.15 -0.54
C ALA A 19 -18.88 -10.39 -0.04
N GLU A 20 -18.40 -11.63 -0.13
CA GLU A 20 -17.02 -12.00 0.20
C GLU A 20 -16.00 -11.29 -0.70
N ASN A 21 -16.23 -11.29 -2.01
CA ASN A 21 -15.35 -10.59 -2.96
C ASN A 21 -15.32 -9.08 -2.70
N MET A 22 -16.47 -8.45 -2.44
CA MET A 22 -16.54 -7.03 -2.09
C MET A 22 -15.82 -6.72 -0.77
N THR A 23 -15.84 -7.64 0.19
CA THR A 23 -15.13 -7.49 1.46
C THR A 23 -13.63 -7.54 1.23
N ARG A 24 -13.14 -8.54 0.48
CA ARG A 24 -11.73 -8.67 0.13
C ARG A 24 -11.20 -7.41 -0.58
N THR A 25 -11.91 -6.93 -1.60
CA THR A 25 -11.50 -5.72 -2.33
C THR A 25 -11.43 -4.49 -1.42
N ARG A 26 -12.34 -4.35 -0.45
CA ARG A 26 -12.29 -3.25 0.52
C ARG A 26 -11.10 -3.35 1.47
N GLU A 27 -10.76 -4.56 1.90
CA GLU A 27 -9.61 -4.82 2.77
C GLU A 27 -8.29 -4.57 2.04
N GLU A 28 -8.17 -5.01 0.79
CA GLU A 28 -7.03 -4.73 -0.09
C GLU A 28 -6.84 -3.21 -0.25
N HIS A 29 -7.88 -2.48 -0.65
CA HIS A 29 -7.80 -1.02 -0.78
C HIS A 29 -7.53 -0.29 0.54
N ALA A 30 -8.02 -0.80 1.66
CA ALA A 30 -7.71 -0.22 2.97
C ALA A 30 -6.25 -0.45 3.37
N THR A 31 -5.67 -1.57 2.94
CA THR A 31 -4.26 -1.90 3.16
C THR A 31 -3.36 -1.02 2.29
N GLU A 32 -3.64 -0.94 0.98
CA GLU A 32 -2.95 -0.05 0.04
C GLU A 32 -2.93 1.40 0.57
N LEU A 33 -4.11 1.93 0.93
CA LEU A 33 -4.21 3.28 1.49
C LEU A 33 -3.39 3.47 2.78
N ALA A 34 -3.27 2.43 3.61
CA ALA A 34 -2.49 2.51 4.83
C ALA A 34 -0.98 2.52 4.54
N GLU A 35 -0.53 1.69 3.59
CA GLU A 35 0.84 1.66 3.08
C GLU A 35 1.23 3.03 2.52
N ASP A 36 0.45 3.57 1.57
CA ASP A 36 0.69 4.89 0.95
C ASP A 36 0.89 5.98 2.00
N TYR A 37 0.02 6.00 3.01
CA TYR A 37 0.07 7.03 4.04
C TYR A 37 1.28 6.89 4.96
N VAL A 38 1.67 5.67 5.35
CA VAL A 38 2.83 5.52 6.23
C VAL A 38 4.13 5.84 5.51
N GLU A 39 4.23 5.54 4.21
CA GLU A 39 5.37 5.93 3.37
C GLU A 39 5.44 7.45 3.22
N ALA A 40 4.35 8.09 2.81
CA ALA A 40 4.29 9.54 2.70
C ALA A 40 4.62 10.26 4.03
N ILE A 41 4.18 9.71 5.16
CA ILE A 41 4.51 10.26 6.47
C ILE A 41 6.00 10.06 6.79
N ALA A 42 6.58 8.89 6.47
CA ALA A 42 8.01 8.64 6.66
C ALA A 42 8.85 9.63 5.85
N ASP A 43 8.53 9.80 4.56
CA ASP A 43 9.25 10.69 3.65
C ASP A 43 9.18 12.16 4.10
N LEU A 44 7.99 12.63 4.49
CA LEU A 44 7.81 13.99 5.02
C LEU A 44 8.60 14.20 6.33
N ILE A 45 8.67 13.19 7.20
CA ILE A 45 9.46 13.27 8.43
C ILE A 45 10.96 13.31 8.09
N ASP A 46 11.42 12.50 7.14
CA ASP A 46 12.82 12.48 6.73
C ASP A 46 13.24 13.80 6.06
N GLU A 47 12.37 14.40 5.23
CA GLU A 47 12.66 15.63 4.49
C GLU A 47 12.46 16.90 5.33
N HIS A 48 11.42 16.95 6.16
CA HIS A 48 10.98 18.17 6.84
C HIS A 48 10.93 18.07 8.36
N ARG A 49 11.31 16.93 8.93
CA ARG A 49 11.23 16.58 10.37
C ARG A 49 9.82 16.47 10.94
N GLU A 50 8.80 16.70 10.14
CA GLU A 50 7.40 16.57 10.55
C GLU A 50 6.49 16.30 9.35
N ALA A 51 5.44 15.49 9.57
CA ALA A 51 4.34 15.34 8.63
C ALA A 51 3.13 16.15 9.11
N ARG A 52 2.51 16.92 8.21
CA ARG A 52 1.29 17.69 8.50
C ARG A 52 0.15 17.29 7.57
N VAL A 53 -1.08 17.45 8.06
CA VAL A 53 -2.31 17.20 7.30
C VAL A 53 -2.33 17.98 5.97
N THR A 54 -1.82 19.21 5.96
CA THR A 54 -1.79 20.06 4.76
C THR A 54 -0.86 19.53 3.67
N ASP A 55 0.26 18.93 4.06
CA ASP A 55 1.23 18.39 3.10
C ASP A 55 0.72 17.08 2.53
N LEU A 56 0.16 16.20 3.38
CA LEU A 56 -0.52 14.98 2.92
C LEU A 56 -1.70 15.30 2.01
N ALA A 57 -2.51 16.31 2.33
CA ALA A 57 -3.64 16.71 1.50
C ALA A 57 -3.20 17.17 0.10
N ARG A 58 -2.08 17.90 0.02
CA ARG A 58 -1.49 18.31 -1.25
C ARG A 58 -0.92 17.13 -2.02
N LEU A 59 -0.18 16.25 -1.34
CA LEU A 59 0.48 15.08 -1.95
C LEU A 59 -0.53 14.12 -2.56
N PHE A 60 -1.58 13.77 -1.80
CA PHE A 60 -2.63 12.85 -2.25
C PHE A 60 -3.72 13.53 -3.09
N ALA A 61 -3.63 14.84 -3.34
CA ALA A 61 -4.66 15.62 -4.04
C ALA A 61 -6.08 15.44 -3.47
N VAL A 62 -6.19 15.37 -2.14
CA VAL A 62 -7.48 15.21 -1.41
C VAL A 62 -7.73 16.35 -0.44
N THR A 63 -8.93 16.39 0.14
CA THR A 63 -9.26 17.41 1.15
C THR A 63 -8.58 17.12 2.49
N PRO A 64 -8.30 18.15 3.32
CA PRO A 64 -7.85 17.95 4.70
C PRO A 64 -8.82 17.10 5.54
N ALA A 65 -10.12 17.14 5.25
CA ALA A 65 -11.10 16.31 5.93
C ALA A 65 -10.91 14.82 5.60
N THR A 66 -10.61 14.50 4.34
CA THR A 66 -10.26 13.14 3.90
C THR A 66 -9.02 12.65 4.63
N VAL A 67 -7.96 13.45 4.69
CA VAL A 67 -6.72 13.11 5.42
C VAL A 67 -7.01 12.84 6.89
N ASN A 68 -7.75 13.72 7.58
CA ASN A 68 -8.09 13.51 8.99
C ASN A 68 -8.87 12.21 9.23
N ASN A 69 -9.78 11.86 8.32
CA ASN A 69 -10.51 10.59 8.40
C ASN A 69 -9.58 9.38 8.23
N THR A 70 -8.62 9.46 7.31
CA THR A 70 -7.61 8.41 7.12
C THR A 70 -6.68 8.30 8.32
N ILE A 71 -6.15 9.42 8.83
CA ILE A 71 -5.33 9.44 10.05
C ILE A 71 -6.08 8.84 11.23
N ALA A 72 -7.36 9.16 11.43
CA ALA A 72 -8.15 8.56 12.49
C ALA A 72 -8.30 7.03 12.36
N ARG A 73 -8.33 6.50 11.13
CA ARG A 73 -8.31 5.05 10.87
C ARG A 73 -6.94 4.44 11.18
N LEU A 74 -5.86 5.09 10.75
CA LEU A 74 -4.49 4.64 11.03
C LEU A 74 -4.16 4.67 12.53
N GLN A 75 -4.70 5.64 13.27
CA GLN A 75 -4.60 5.67 14.74
C GLN A 75 -5.29 4.47 15.38
N LYS A 76 -6.49 4.10 14.90
CA LYS A 76 -7.19 2.89 15.36
C LYS A 76 -6.45 1.61 15.02
N ALA A 77 -5.74 1.59 13.88
CA ALA A 77 -4.85 0.50 13.49
C ALA A 77 -3.50 0.52 14.23
N GLY A 78 -3.23 1.53 15.07
CA GLY A 78 -2.00 1.66 15.83
C GLY A 78 -0.77 2.00 14.99
N LEU A 79 -0.93 2.52 13.77
CA LEU A 79 0.17 2.84 12.85
C LEU A 79 0.71 4.27 13.04
N VAL A 80 -0.13 5.18 13.51
CA VAL A 80 0.25 6.60 13.68
C VAL A 80 -0.23 7.16 15.00
N THR A 81 0.43 8.21 15.45
CA THR A 81 0.01 9.08 16.55
C THR A 81 -0.11 10.51 16.05
N SER A 82 -1.13 11.22 16.53
CA SER A 82 -1.31 12.64 16.24
C SER A 82 -2.25 13.25 17.28
N GLU A 83 -1.96 14.49 17.69
CA GLU A 83 -2.90 15.32 18.41
C GLU A 83 -3.60 16.29 17.44
N LYS A 84 -4.74 16.83 17.87
CA LYS A 84 -5.51 17.78 17.06
C LYS A 84 -4.64 18.99 16.68
N TYR A 85 -4.54 19.28 15.38
CA TYR A 85 -3.73 20.37 14.82
C TYR A 85 -2.21 20.26 15.06
N ARG A 86 -1.69 19.08 15.41
CA ARG A 86 -0.26 18.83 15.57
C ARG A 86 0.29 17.96 14.44
N SER A 87 1.62 17.85 14.41
CA SER A 87 2.37 16.98 13.53
C SER A 87 1.98 15.51 13.75
N ILE A 88 2.01 14.74 12.67
CA ILE A 88 1.70 13.31 12.62
C ILE A 88 3.01 12.53 12.73
N PHE A 89 3.02 11.49 13.55
CA PHE A 89 4.20 10.62 13.74
C PHE A 89 3.82 9.16 13.55
N LEU A 90 4.73 8.38 12.97
CA LEU A 90 4.61 6.93 12.94
C LEU A 90 4.82 6.34 14.34
N THR A 91 4.03 5.33 14.68
CA THR A 91 4.38 4.40 15.77
C THR A 91 5.52 3.47 15.32
N ASN A 92 5.97 2.58 16.20
CA ASN A 92 6.93 1.54 15.81
C ASN A 92 6.36 0.63 14.71
N SER A 93 5.10 0.19 14.84
CA SER A 93 4.45 -0.63 13.81
C SER A 93 4.23 0.14 12.50
N GLY A 94 3.89 1.43 12.57
CA GLY A 94 3.81 2.28 11.38
C GLY A 94 5.14 2.44 10.67
N ARG A 95 6.23 2.57 11.43
CA ARG A 95 7.60 2.62 10.88
C ARG A 95 7.99 1.29 10.26
N GLU A 96 7.73 0.17 10.93
CA GLU A 96 7.99 -1.16 10.37
C GLU A 96 7.22 -1.40 9.07
N LEU A 97 5.98 -0.91 8.96
CA LEU A 97 5.21 -0.99 7.72
C LEU A 97 5.83 -0.12 6.63
N ALA A 98 6.15 1.15 6.92
CA ALA A 98 6.79 2.04 5.96
C ALA A 98 8.11 1.49 5.41
N GLU A 99 8.95 0.91 6.27
CA GLU A 99 10.21 0.28 5.84
C GLU A 99 9.99 -0.96 4.96
N GLN A 100 8.94 -1.75 5.22
CA GLN A 100 8.57 -2.88 4.38
C GLN A 100 8.10 -2.44 2.99
N CYS A 101 7.28 -1.39 2.93
CA CYS A 101 6.83 -0.82 1.66
C CYS A 101 8.01 -0.24 0.87
N LYS A 102 8.87 0.55 1.51
CA LYS A 102 10.09 1.08 0.89
C LYS A 102 11.01 -0.01 0.34
N ALA A 103 11.18 -1.11 1.07
CA ALA A 103 11.97 -2.25 0.61
C ALA A 103 11.35 -2.94 -0.62
N ARG A 104 10.01 -2.98 -0.69
CA ARG A 104 9.26 -3.51 -1.82
C ARG A 104 9.39 -2.59 -3.04
N HIS A 105 9.24 -1.29 -2.85
CA HIS A 105 9.46 -0.25 -3.86
C HIS A 105 10.84 -0.41 -4.50
N GLU A 106 11.89 -0.44 -3.68
CA GLU A 106 13.27 -0.55 -4.14
C GLU A 106 13.52 -1.87 -4.90
N THR A 107 12.91 -2.97 -4.45
CA THR A 107 13.02 -4.26 -5.13
C THR A 107 12.44 -4.21 -6.54
N VAL A 108 11.24 -3.68 -6.69
CA VAL A 108 10.57 -3.54 -7.99
C VAL A 108 11.34 -2.54 -8.86
N TYR A 109 11.73 -1.39 -8.31
CA TYR A 109 12.46 -0.34 -9.02
C TYR A 109 13.78 -0.84 -9.59
N ARG A 110 14.62 -1.48 -8.76
CA ARG A 110 15.90 -2.06 -9.19
C ARG A 110 15.70 -3.15 -10.25
N PHE A 111 14.65 -3.95 -10.11
CA PHE A 111 14.32 -4.93 -11.13
C PHE A 111 13.96 -4.27 -12.46
N LEU A 112 13.11 -3.25 -12.48
CA LEU A 112 12.78 -2.53 -13.72
C LEU A 112 14.01 -1.86 -14.34
N LEU A 113 14.90 -1.28 -13.53
CA LEU A 113 16.18 -0.75 -14.02
C LEU A 113 17.06 -1.84 -14.64
N SER A 114 17.10 -3.03 -14.04
CA SER A 114 17.88 -4.17 -14.57
C SER A 114 17.40 -4.66 -15.94
N LEU A 115 16.13 -4.40 -16.28
CA LEU A 115 15.58 -4.66 -17.61
C LEU A 115 15.95 -3.58 -18.65
N GLY A 116 16.69 -2.54 -18.24
CA GLY A 116 17.13 -1.43 -19.10
C GLY A 116 16.13 -0.28 -19.22
N LEU A 117 15.11 -0.21 -18.35
CA LEU A 117 14.19 0.93 -18.33
C LEU A 117 14.88 2.18 -17.78
N SER A 118 14.51 3.34 -18.32
CA SER A 118 14.98 4.63 -17.76
C SER A 118 14.45 4.84 -16.34
N HIS A 119 15.20 5.55 -15.50
CA HIS A 119 14.80 5.93 -14.13
C HIS A 119 13.39 6.51 -14.05
N LYS A 120 12.99 7.34 -15.03
CA LYS A 120 11.66 7.96 -15.09
C LYS A 120 10.54 6.93 -15.24
N ILE A 121 10.72 5.96 -16.14
CA ILE A 121 9.70 4.92 -16.37
C ILE A 121 9.70 3.92 -15.22
N ALA A 122 10.88 3.48 -14.77
CA ALA A 122 10.99 2.57 -13.64
C ALA A 122 10.31 3.14 -12.39
N SER A 123 10.55 4.43 -12.06
CA SER A 123 9.95 5.06 -10.87
C SER A 123 8.43 5.14 -10.98
N ARG A 124 7.90 5.56 -12.14
CA ARG A 124 6.45 5.64 -12.36
C ARG A 124 5.78 4.27 -12.28
N ASP A 125 6.39 3.26 -12.89
CA ASP A 125 5.78 1.93 -13.01
C ASP A 125 5.91 1.12 -11.70
N THR A 126 6.93 1.39 -10.88
CA THR A 126 7.07 0.78 -9.54
C THR A 126 5.84 1.02 -8.68
N GLU A 127 5.38 2.28 -8.57
CA GLU A 127 4.27 2.68 -7.69
C GLU A 127 3.03 1.80 -7.89
N GLY A 128 2.69 1.46 -9.14
CA GLY A 128 1.53 0.62 -9.42
C GLY A 128 1.80 -0.88 -9.28
N ILE A 129 3.03 -1.32 -9.53
CA ILE A 129 3.40 -2.75 -9.54
C ILE A 129 3.57 -3.26 -8.11
N GLU A 130 4.12 -2.44 -7.22
CA GLU A 130 4.58 -2.91 -5.92
C GLU A 130 3.45 -3.40 -5.01
N HIS A 131 2.31 -2.72 -4.97
CA HIS A 131 1.16 -3.11 -4.13
C HIS A 131 0.52 -4.43 -4.56
N HIS A 132 0.69 -4.82 -5.83
CA HIS A 132 0.07 -6.01 -6.39
C HIS A 132 1.04 -7.19 -6.51
N CYS A 133 2.30 -7.04 -6.10
CA CYS A 133 3.28 -8.11 -6.16
C CYS A 133 3.17 -9.05 -4.95
N SER A 134 3.01 -10.34 -5.23
CA SER A 134 3.10 -11.36 -4.19
C SER A 134 4.52 -11.42 -3.60
N PRO A 135 4.69 -11.92 -2.36
CA PRO A 135 6.02 -12.14 -1.78
C PRO A 135 6.92 -13.04 -2.63
N GLU A 136 6.35 -13.97 -3.41
CA GLU A 136 7.10 -14.83 -4.32
C GLU A 136 7.63 -14.04 -5.51
N THR A 137 6.80 -13.20 -6.12
CA THR A 137 7.20 -12.31 -7.22
C THR A 137 8.32 -11.37 -6.78
N LEU A 138 8.21 -10.76 -5.60
CA LEU A 138 9.24 -9.87 -5.05
C LEU A 138 10.58 -10.57 -4.84
N ARG A 139 10.57 -11.82 -4.35
CA ARG A 139 11.80 -12.61 -4.23
C ARG A 139 12.47 -12.87 -5.58
N ALA A 140 11.68 -13.14 -6.62
CA ALA A 140 12.19 -13.34 -7.97
C ALA A 140 12.79 -12.05 -8.55
N PHE A 141 12.08 -10.92 -8.41
CA PHE A 141 12.58 -9.60 -8.83
C PHE A 141 13.90 -9.25 -8.15
N LYS A 142 13.97 -9.41 -6.83
CA LYS A 142 15.19 -9.16 -6.06
C LYS A 142 16.37 -9.99 -6.56
N LYS A 143 16.17 -11.30 -6.76
CA LYS A 143 17.21 -12.19 -7.26
C LYS A 143 17.76 -11.73 -8.60
N LEU A 144 16.88 -11.44 -9.57
CA LEU A 144 17.29 -11.02 -10.91
C LEU A 144 17.97 -9.65 -10.91
N ALA A 145 17.49 -8.71 -10.09
CA ALA A 145 18.11 -7.40 -9.95
C ALA A 145 19.53 -7.46 -9.35
N ASP A 146 19.76 -8.36 -8.39
CA ASP A 146 21.08 -8.56 -7.75
C ASP A 146 22.08 -9.25 -8.72
N GLU A 147 21.62 -10.15 -9.60
CA GLU A 147 22.44 -10.79 -10.65
C GLU A 147 22.88 -9.79 -11.74
N ALA A 148 22.00 -8.88 -12.15
CA ALA A 148 22.30 -7.88 -13.18
C ALA A 148 23.31 -6.82 -12.73
N GLY A 149 23.38 -6.50 -11.43
CA GLY A 149 24.35 -5.57 -10.86
C GLY A 149 25.74 -6.17 -10.60
N SER A 150 25.90 -7.49 -10.79
CA SER A 150 27.16 -8.21 -10.58
C SER A 150 27.92 -8.49 -11.89
N SER A 151 27.44 -7.97 -13.02
CA SER A 151 28.01 -8.09 -14.37
C SER A 151 28.55 -6.76 -14.86
#